data_AF-A0A8J9TH65-F1
#
_entry.id   AF-A0A8J9TH65-F1
#
_cell.length_a   1.000
_cell.length_b   1.000
_cell.length_c   1.000
_cell.angle_alpha   90.00
_cell.angle_beta   90.00
_cell.angle_gamma   90.00
#
_symmetry.space_group_name_H-M   'P 1'
#
loop_
_entity.id
_entity.type
_entity.pdbx_description
1 polymer ?
#
loop_
_entity_poly.entity_id
_entity_poly.type
_entity_poly.pdbx_seq_one_letter_code
_entity_poly.pdbx_strand_id
1 'polypeptide(L)' 'ASDIWSLGCILYQMIYGRTPFAELHMIQKLQAIVNPEHKISFPFCVDESAIDVMQSCLRRNPDER' A
#
# COMPACT_ATOMS: atom_id res chain seq x y z
N ALA A 1 1.23 14.88 -1.83
CA ALA A 1 0.61 13.57 -1.53
C ALA A 1 1.37 12.35 -2.09
N SER A 2 2.31 12.50 -3.04
CA SER A 2 3.10 11.37 -3.58
C SER A 2 4.04 10.73 -2.53
N ASP A 3 4.62 11.56 -1.66
CA ASP A 3 5.56 11.11 -0.63
C ASP A 3 4.91 10.20 0.41
N ILE A 4 3.67 10.50 0.82
CA ILE A 4 2.89 9.70 1.78
C ILE A 4 2.56 8.32 1.20
N TRP A 5 2.18 8.24 -0.08
CA TRP A 5 1.94 6.96 -0.73
C TRP A 5 3.21 6.11 -0.83
N SER A 6 4.32 6.75 -1.18
CA SER A 6 5.63 6.10 -1.25
C SER A 6 6.07 5.60 0.14
N LEU A 7 5.83 6.38 1.18
CA LEU A 7 6.02 5.96 2.58
C LEU A 7 5.17 4.73 2.93
N GLY A 8 3.88 4.72 2.57
CA GLY A 8 3.01 3.57 2.78
C GLY A 8 3.54 2.30 2.13
N CYS A 9 4.09 2.39 0.91
CA CYS A 9 4.74 1.27 0.24
C CYS A 9 6.02 0.80 0.97
N ILE A 10 6.82 1.73 1.51
CA ILE A 10 8.04 1.41 2.27
C ILE A 10 7.69 0.75 3.60
N LEU A 11 6.71 1.27 4.35
CA LEU A 11 6.21 0.67 5.58
C LEU A 11 5.72 -0.76 5.35
N TYR A 12 4.94 -0.96 4.29
CA TYR A 12 4.46 -2.29 3.89
C TYR A 12 5.63 -3.25 3.59
N GLN A 13 6.65 -2.77 2.88
CA GLN A 13 7.85 -3.54 2.59
C GLN A 13 8.67 -3.89 3.85
N MET A 14 8.73 -3.00 4.85
CA MET A 14 9.42 -3.27 6.12
C MET A 14 8.70 -4.32 6.97
N ILE A 15 7.36 -4.31 6.96
CA ILE A 15 6.54 -5.23 7.76
C ILE A 15 6.42 -6.61 7.10
N TYR A 16 6.11 -6.63 5.79
CA TYR A 16 5.79 -7.88 5.09
C TYR A 16 6.94 -8.43 4.25
N GLY A 17 8.10 -7.74 4.22
CA GLY A 17 9.26 -8.17 3.44
C GLY A 17 9.06 -8.09 1.92
N ARG A 18 7.94 -7.52 1.44
CA ARG A 18 7.64 -7.29 0.01
C ARG A 18 6.77 -6.06 -0.16
N THR A 19 6.79 -5.43 -1.33
CA THR A 19 5.90 -4.30 -1.66
C THR A 19 4.43 -4.76 -1.82
N PRO A 20 3.44 -3.85 -1.72
CA PRO A 20 2.02 -4.18 -1.88
C PRO A 20 1.69 -4.87 -3.21
N PHE A 21 2.45 -4.58 -4.26
CA PHE A 21 2.24 -5.08 -5.63
C PHE A 21 3.32 -6.08 -6.05
N ALA A 22 4.06 -6.68 -5.12
CA ALA A 22 5.21 -7.51 -5.43
C ALA A 22 4.88 -8.69 -6.36
N GLU A 23 3.71 -9.31 -6.14
CA GLU A 23 3.22 -10.53 -6.83
C GLU A 23 2.73 -10.29 -8.27
N LEU A 24 2.53 -9.03 -8.68
CA LEU A 24 1.99 -8.71 -10.01
C LEU A 24 3.13 -8.60 -11.04
N HIS A 25 2.87 -8.90 -12.32
CA HIS A 25 3.82 -8.57 -13.39
C HIS A 25 3.84 -7.06 -13.69
N MET A 26 4.88 -6.56 -14.37
CA MET A 26 5.08 -5.11 -14.57
C MET A 26 3.83 -4.35 -15.08
N ILE A 27 3.19 -4.86 -16.13
CA ILE A 27 1.97 -4.24 -16.69
C ILE A 27 0.81 -4.28 -15.68
N GLN A 28 0.65 -5.40 -14.97
CA GLN A 28 -0.38 -5.55 -13.93
C GLN A 28 -0.11 -4.65 -12.73
N LYS A 29 1.16 -4.43 -12.33
CA LYS A 29 1.55 -3.47 -11.29
C LYS A 29 1.11 -2.08 -11.67
N LEU A 30 1.43 -1.63 -12.89
CA LEU A 30 1.05 -0.30 -13.37
C LEU A 30 -0.47 -0.13 -13.36
N GLN A 31 -1.21 -1.13 -13.85
CA GLN A 31 -2.68 -1.13 -13.80
C GLN A 31 -3.21 -1.08 -12.36
N ALA A 32 -2.66 -1.86 -11.44
CA ALA A 32 -3.06 -1.86 -10.03
C ALA A 32 -2.75 -0.53 -9.32
N ILE A 33 -1.64 0.12 -9.68
CA ILE A 33 -1.26 1.43 -9.12
C ILE A 33 -2.22 2.52 -9.57
N VAL A 34 -2.69 2.52 -10.82
CA VAL A 34 -3.65 3.54 -11.30
C VAL A 34 -5.10 3.19 -11.03
N ASN A 35 -5.43 1.91 -10.79
CA ASN A 35 -6.80 1.46 -10.57
C ASN A 35 -7.28 1.81 -9.15
N PRO A 36 -8.27 2.70 -8.98
CA PRO A 36 -8.79 3.08 -7.68
C PRO A 36 -9.54 1.94 -6.97
N GLU A 37 -10.10 0.98 -7.71
CA GLU A 37 -10.83 -0.17 -7.14
C GLU A 37 -9.91 -1.30 -6.69
N HIS A 38 -8.62 -1.24 -7.05
CA HIS A 38 -7.67 -2.26 -6.63
C HIS A 38 -7.37 -2.12 -5.13
N LYS A 39 -7.84 -3.10 -4.36
CA LYS A 39 -7.64 -3.20 -2.92
C LYS A 39 -6.28 -3.80 -2.58
N ILE A 40 -5.58 -3.15 -1.66
CA ILE A 40 -4.32 -3.66 -1.11
C ILE A 40 -4.65 -4.61 0.05
N SER A 41 -4.05 -5.80 0.03
CA SER A 41 -4.23 -6.79 1.10
C SER A 41 -3.26 -6.52 2.23
N PHE A 42 -3.74 -6.52 3.47
CA PHE A 42 -2.94 -6.38 4.68
C PHE A 42 -3.07 -7.66 5.51
N PRO A 43 -2.24 -8.69 5.26
CA PRO A 43 -2.31 -9.93 6.01
C PRO A 43 -1.95 -9.68 7.49
N PHE A 44 -2.33 -10.62 8.37
CA PHE A 44 -2.21 -10.48 9.82
C PHE A 44 -0.82 -9.98 10.25
N CYS A 45 -0.80 -8.82 10.92
CA CYS A 45 0.39 -8.24 11.52
C CYS A 45 0.26 -8.27 13.04
N VAL A 46 1.39 -8.26 13.73
CA VAL A 46 1.47 -8.29 15.20
C VAL A 46 0.98 -6.97 15.81
N ASP A 47 1.01 -5.87 15.05
CA ASP A 47 0.64 -4.54 15.52
C ASP A 47 -0.45 -3.91 14.65
N GLU A 48 -1.62 -3.68 15.26
CA GLU A 48 -2.80 -3.10 14.60
C GLU A 48 -2.61 -1.61 14.28
N SER A 49 -1.85 -0.88 15.11
CA SER A 49 -1.54 0.54 14.87
C SER A 49 -0.64 0.73 13.66
N ALA A 50 0.29 -0.19 13.42
CA ALA A 50 1.13 -0.20 12.23
C ALA A 50 0.30 -0.45 10.95
N ILE A 51 -0.72 -1.32 11.03
CA ILE A 51 -1.67 -1.53 9.92
C ILE A 51 -2.47 -0.26 9.64
N ASP A 52 -3.00 0.39 10.68
CA ASP A 52 -3.82 1.60 10.53
C ASP A 52 -3.04 2.76 9.87
N VAL A 53 -1.79 2.98 10.29
CA VAL A 53 -0.90 3.97 9.69
C VAL A 53 -0.61 3.64 8.22
N MET A 54 -0.31 2.39 7.88
CA MET A 54 -0.12 1.98 6.49
C MET A 54 -1.37 2.16 5.64
N GLN A 55 -2.54 1.77 6.15
CA GLN A 55 -3.80 1.89 5.44
C GLN A 55 -4.11 3.35 5.15
N SER A 56 -3.88 4.25 6.12
CA SER A 56 -4.02 5.69 5.94
C SER A 56 -3.07 6.24 4.87
N CYS A 57 -1.79 5.84 4.91
CA CYS A 57 -0.80 6.24 3.90
C CYS A 57 -1.16 5.76 2.47
N LEU A 58 -1.80 4.59 2.37
CA LEU A 58 -2.17 3.92 1.13
C LEU A 58 -3.64 4.17 0.72
N ARG A 59 -4.30 5.19 1.27
CA ARG A 59 -5.61 5.65 0.75
C ARG A 59 -5.47 6.19 -0.67
N ARG A 60 -6.44 5.90 -1.53
CA ARG A 60 -6.38 6.29 -2.95
C ARG A 60 -6.58 7.78 -3.14
N ASN A 61 -7.61 8.32 -2.49
CA ASN A 61 -7.92 9.74 -2.52
C ASN A 61 -6.89 10.51 -1.68
N PRO A 62 -6.09 11.42 -2.26
CA PRO A 62 -5.09 12.19 -1.52
C PRO A 62 -5.70 13.12 -0.47
N ASP A 63 -6.97 13.54 -0.62
CA ASP A 63 -7.67 14.35 0.38
C ASP A 63 -8.16 13.53 1.59
N GLU A 64 -8.17 12.19 1.46
CA GLU A 64 -8.53 11.26 2.54
C GLU A 64 -7.31 10.67 3.23
N ARG A 65 -6.08 10.96 2.75
CA ARG A 65 -4.82 10.44 3.32
C ARG A 65 -4.44 11.13 4.62
#